data_AF-A0A8T5F0Y6-F1
#
_entry.id   AF-A0A8T5F0Y6-F1
#
_cell.length_a   1.000
_cell.length_b   1.000
_cell.length_c   1.000
_cell.angle_alpha   90.00
_cell.angle_beta   90.00
_cell.angle_gamma   90.00
#
_symmetry.space_group_name_H-M   'P 1'
#
loop_
_entity.id
_entity.type
_entity.pdbx_description
1 polymer ?
#
loop_
_entity_poly.entity_id
_entity_poly.type
_entity_poly.pdbx_seq_one_letter_code
_entity_poly.pdbx_strand_id
1 'polypeptide(L)'
;MKFKKDNLVYNFLNKLDSFLKKLANDPKKVMGVAILSIIGLIVITKFRSILFFVLLNLLASVSMMYLKISKHAHYIGLELCTLATVLISLKYGHTLGMITGFISITSALIVSGYFKPTYFVSVLTMPLIGIITPLFSNLSLWQIGLIMTLMYDAIVLPLYIFMGSRIISSVIFFITHVLFNYWVFTTLAPVLFNLM
;
A
#
# COMPACT_ATOMS: atom_id res chain seq x y z
N MET A 1 27.73 26.32 -10.11
CA MET A 1 27.23 25.15 -10.87
C MET A 1 26.07 25.62 -11.75
N LYS A 2 26.28 25.84 -13.05
CA LYS A 2 25.23 26.32 -13.97
C LYS A 2 24.36 25.12 -14.39
N PHE A 3 23.13 25.03 -13.88
CA PHE A 3 22.15 24.04 -14.35
C PHE A 3 21.87 24.30 -15.84
N LYS A 4 22.00 23.28 -16.69
CA LYS A 4 21.63 23.35 -18.12
C LYS A 4 20.15 23.75 -18.23
N LYS A 5 19.85 24.71 -19.12
CA LYS A 5 18.50 25.27 -19.36
C LYS A 5 17.44 24.25 -19.79
N ASP A 6 17.83 23.04 -20.18
CA ASP A 6 16.91 21.98 -20.62
C ASP A 6 16.52 21.00 -19.51
N ASN A 7 16.92 21.26 -18.27
CA ASN A 7 16.56 20.39 -17.15
C ASN A 7 15.08 20.60 -16.77
N LEU A 8 14.29 19.52 -16.78
CA LEU A 8 12.86 19.50 -16.44
C LEU A 8 12.59 20.18 -15.08
N VAL A 9 13.50 19.97 -14.13
CA VAL A 9 13.48 20.60 -12.80
C VAL A 9 13.60 22.13 -12.89
N TYR A 10 14.50 22.64 -13.73
CA TYR A 10 14.69 24.09 -13.91
C TYR A 10 13.46 24.75 -14.52
N ASN A 11 12.84 24.11 -15.52
CA ASN A 11 11.60 24.60 -16.14
C ASN A 11 10.42 24.59 -15.17
N PHE A 12 10.32 23.56 -14.31
CA PHE A 12 9.31 23.51 -13.25
C PHE A 12 9.50 24.65 -12.23
N LEU A 13 10.73 24.84 -11.74
CA LEU A 13 11.04 25.89 -10.76
C LEU A 13 10.77 27.30 -11.29
N ASN A 14 11.11 27.59 -12.55
CA ASN A 14 10.81 28.89 -13.16
C ASN A 14 9.30 29.11 -13.36
N LYS A 15 8.55 28.07 -13.74
CA LYS A 15 7.08 28.15 -13.81
C LYS A 15 6.50 28.42 -12.43
N LEU A 16 6.97 27.71 -11.40
CA LEU A 16 6.56 27.89 -10.01
C LEU A 16 6.84 29.33 -9.53
N ASP A 17 8.06 29.84 -9.74
CA ASP A 17 8.43 31.22 -9.37
C ASP A 17 7.56 32.27 -10.07
N SER A 18 7.33 32.11 -11.38
CA SER A 18 6.46 33.01 -12.14
C SER A 18 5.00 32.98 -11.64
N PHE A 19 4.51 31.81 -11.23
CA PHE A 19 3.19 31.64 -10.66
C PHE A 19 3.09 32.30 -9.28
N LEU A 20 4.09 32.08 -8.41
CA LEU A 20 4.16 32.68 -7.08
C LEU A 20 4.21 34.20 -7.15
N LYS A 21 4.99 34.79 -8.08
CA LYS A 21 5.02 36.24 -8.32
C LYS A 21 3.67 36.79 -8.78
N LYS A 22 3.00 36.10 -9.71
CA LYS A 22 1.64 36.48 -10.15
C LYS A 22 0.61 36.38 -9.03
N LEU A 23 0.77 35.38 -8.15
CA LEU A 23 -0.08 35.20 -6.98
C LEU A 23 0.14 36.33 -5.97
N ALA A 24 1.41 36.63 -5.66
CA ALA A 24 1.82 37.64 -4.67
C ALA A 24 1.40 39.06 -5.04
N ASN A 25 1.31 39.37 -6.34
CA ASN A 25 0.89 40.69 -6.82
C ASN A 25 -0.61 40.97 -6.66
N ASP A 26 -1.43 39.98 -6.29
CA ASP A 26 -2.87 40.13 -6.13
C ASP A 26 -3.30 39.63 -4.73
N PRO A 27 -3.49 40.54 -3.75
CA PRO A 27 -3.76 40.17 -2.36
C PRO A 27 -5.03 39.34 -2.21
N LYS A 28 -6.01 39.47 -3.11
CA LYS A 28 -7.23 38.65 -3.11
C LYS A 28 -6.93 37.20 -3.51
N LYS A 29 -6.02 36.99 -4.47
CA LYS A 29 -5.57 35.64 -4.85
C LYS A 29 -4.70 35.00 -3.77
N VAL A 30 -3.81 35.77 -3.14
CA VAL A 30 -3.04 35.28 -1.99
C VAL A 30 -3.97 34.83 -0.88
N MET A 31 -4.95 35.66 -0.51
CA MET A 31 -5.92 35.34 0.53
C MET A 31 -6.77 34.12 0.15
N GLY A 32 -7.20 34.00 -1.12
CA GLY A 32 -7.92 32.84 -1.62
C GLY A 32 -7.12 31.54 -1.52
N VAL A 33 -5.85 31.55 -1.92
CA VAL A 33 -4.96 30.37 -1.81
C VAL A 33 -4.66 30.03 -0.35
N ALA A 34 -4.48 31.02 0.52
CA ALA A 34 -4.29 30.79 1.95
C ALA A 34 -5.53 30.13 2.58
N ILE A 35 -6.73 30.63 2.29
CA ILE A 35 -7.99 30.05 2.76
C ILE A 35 -8.15 28.61 2.24
N LEU A 36 -7.92 28.37 0.95
CA LEU A 36 -7.99 27.03 0.37
C LEU A 36 -6.97 26.08 1.01
N SER A 37 -5.77 26.56 1.31
CA SER A 37 -4.73 25.76 1.98
C SER A 37 -5.13 25.41 3.41
N ILE A 38 -5.73 26.35 4.15
CA ILE A 38 -6.26 26.12 5.50
C ILE A 38 -7.42 25.12 5.46
N ILE A 39 -8.38 25.29 4.54
CA ILE A 39 -9.48 24.34 4.33
C ILE A 39 -8.91 22.95 4.00
N GLY A 40 -7.93 22.88 3.09
CA GLY A 40 -7.24 21.64 2.75
C GLY A 40 -6.59 20.97 3.96
N LEU A 41 -5.90 21.74 4.82
CA LEU A 41 -5.32 21.24 6.06
C LEU A 41 -6.37 20.74 7.06
N ILE A 42 -7.48 21.47 7.23
CA ILE A 42 -8.59 21.05 8.09
C ILE A 42 -9.22 19.76 7.57
N VAL A 43 -9.40 19.64 6.25
CA VAL A 43 -9.92 18.42 5.62
C VAL A 43 -8.94 17.26 5.83
N ILE A 44 -7.64 17.46 5.59
CA ILE A 44 -6.63 16.40 5.78
C ILE A 44 -6.59 15.93 7.24
N THR A 45 -6.65 16.86 8.20
CA THR A 45 -6.61 16.51 9.63
C THR A 45 -7.90 15.82 10.08
N LYS A 46 -9.07 16.28 9.63
CA LYS A 46 -10.37 15.70 9.99
C LYS A 46 -10.62 14.35 9.32
N PHE A 47 -10.18 14.17 8.07
CA PHE A 47 -10.37 12.96 7.28
C PHE A 47 -9.12 12.10 7.18
N ARG A 48 -8.14 12.30 8.08
CA ARG A 48 -6.87 11.56 8.12
C ARG A 48 -7.09 10.06 8.03
N SER A 49 -8.03 9.51 8.81
CA SER A 49 -8.31 8.08 8.83
C SER A 49 -8.77 7.54 7.47
N ILE A 50 -9.67 8.26 6.80
CA ILE A 50 -10.19 7.90 5.48
C ILE A 50 -9.09 8.05 4.42
N LEU A 51 -8.27 9.10 4.51
CA LEU A 51 -7.14 9.32 3.60
C LEU A 51 -6.16 8.15 3.67
N PHE A 52 -5.73 7.75 4.87
CA PHE A 52 -4.80 6.62 5.03
C PHE A 52 -5.43 5.29 4.64
N PHE A 53 -6.71 5.08 4.93
CA PHE A 53 -7.44 3.91 4.49
C PHE A 53 -7.41 3.77 2.96
N VAL A 54 -7.76 4.84 2.23
CA VAL A 54 -7.78 4.85 0.76
C VAL A 54 -6.37 4.73 0.19
N LEU A 55 -5.40 5.47 0.74
CA LEU A 55 -4.01 5.46 0.28
C LEU A 55 -3.37 4.09 0.41
N LEU A 56 -3.52 3.43 1.58
CA LEU A 56 -2.93 2.11 1.81
C LEU A 56 -3.58 1.04 0.92
N ASN A 57 -4.90 1.08 0.75
CA ASN A 57 -5.59 0.17 -0.17
C ASN A 57 -5.10 0.40 -1.61
N LEU A 58 -4.97 1.65 -2.06
CA LEU A 58 -4.47 1.96 -3.40
C LEU A 58 -3.03 1.47 -3.62
N LEU A 59 -2.14 1.68 -2.65
CA LEU A 59 -0.76 1.17 -2.72
C LEU A 59 -0.71 -0.35 -2.77
N ALA A 60 -1.52 -1.02 -1.94
CA ALA A 60 -1.64 -2.47 -1.95
C ALA A 60 -2.11 -2.98 -3.32
N SER A 61 -3.22 -2.43 -3.83
CA SER A 61 -3.78 -2.80 -5.13
C SER A 61 -2.80 -2.57 -6.28
N VAL A 62 -2.10 -1.43 -6.30
CA VAL A 62 -1.11 -1.11 -7.33
C VAL A 62 0.08 -2.05 -7.27
N SER A 63 0.59 -2.36 -6.07
CA SER A 63 1.70 -3.30 -5.91
C SER A 63 1.35 -4.70 -6.43
N MET A 64 0.17 -5.22 -6.08
CA MET A 64 -0.29 -6.51 -6.54
C MET A 64 -0.60 -6.51 -8.04
N MET A 65 -1.21 -5.43 -8.57
CA MET A 65 -1.45 -5.26 -10.00
C MET A 65 -0.14 -5.29 -10.80
N TYR A 66 0.91 -4.61 -10.33
CA TYR A 66 2.22 -4.63 -10.96
C TYR A 66 2.78 -6.05 -11.07
N LEU A 67 2.65 -6.86 -10.01
CA LEU A 67 3.06 -8.28 -10.03
C LEU A 67 2.29 -9.11 -11.06
N LYS A 68 1.02 -8.77 -11.36
CA LYS A 68 0.20 -9.51 -12.34
C LYS A 68 0.46 -9.11 -13.78
N ILE A 69 0.73 -7.83 -14.03
CA ILE A 69 0.95 -7.31 -15.39
C ILE A 69 2.38 -7.59 -15.87
N SER A 70 3.37 -7.56 -14.97
CA SER A 70 4.77 -7.73 -15.33
C SER A 70 5.13 -9.20 -15.57
N LYS A 71 5.67 -9.50 -16.76
CA LYS A 71 5.99 -10.86 -17.25
C LYS A 71 6.91 -11.70 -16.35
N HIS A 72 7.72 -11.04 -15.51
CA HIS A 72 8.71 -11.71 -14.67
C HIS A 72 8.49 -11.46 -13.17
N ALA A 73 7.69 -10.46 -12.82
CA ALA A 73 7.48 -10.09 -11.43
C ALA A 73 6.53 -11.06 -10.71
N HIS A 74 5.73 -11.85 -11.44
CA HIS A 74 4.75 -12.75 -10.82
C HIS A 74 5.37 -13.89 -9.97
N TYR A 75 6.69 -14.08 -10.04
CA TYR A 75 7.44 -15.01 -9.19
C TYR A 75 8.01 -14.36 -7.93
N ILE A 76 7.96 -13.03 -7.81
CA ILE A 76 8.55 -12.27 -6.72
C ILE A 76 7.42 -11.72 -5.84
N GLY A 77 7.45 -12.02 -4.55
CA GLY A 77 6.44 -11.62 -3.58
C GLY A 77 6.51 -10.15 -3.13
N LEU A 78 6.62 -9.19 -4.05
CA LEU A 78 6.67 -7.76 -3.70
C LEU A 78 5.27 -7.14 -3.62
N GLU A 79 4.46 -7.54 -2.65
CA GLU A 79 3.11 -6.98 -2.43
C GLU A 79 2.97 -6.26 -1.10
N LEU A 80 2.19 -5.17 -1.09
CA LEU A 80 1.90 -4.36 0.10
C LEU A 80 0.52 -4.69 0.71
N CYS A 81 -0.13 -5.76 0.25
CA CYS A 81 -1.45 -6.18 0.76
C CYS A 81 -1.42 -6.52 2.25
N THR A 82 -0.42 -7.29 2.69
CA THR A 82 -0.24 -7.64 4.11
C THR A 82 0.02 -6.40 4.95
N LEU A 83 0.87 -5.48 4.49
CA LEU A 83 1.12 -4.19 5.17
C LEU A 83 -0.19 -3.41 5.39
N ALA A 84 -0.93 -3.14 4.31
CA ALA A 84 -2.16 -2.36 4.40
C ALA A 84 -3.18 -3.01 5.35
N THR A 85 -3.36 -4.33 5.21
CA THR A 85 -4.28 -5.13 6.03
C THR A 85 -3.91 -5.07 7.51
N VAL A 86 -2.63 -5.29 7.85
CA VAL A 86 -2.16 -5.29 9.24
C VAL A 86 -2.27 -3.91 9.86
N LEU A 87 -1.82 -2.85 9.17
CA LEU A 87 -1.86 -1.49 9.72
C LEU A 87 -3.29 -1.00 9.96
N ILE A 88 -4.19 -1.23 8.99
CA ILE A 88 -5.60 -0.85 9.13
C ILE A 88 -6.28 -1.67 10.22
N SER A 89 -5.98 -2.97 10.31
CA SER A 89 -6.53 -3.82 11.35
C SER A 89 -6.12 -3.40 12.76
N LEU A 90 -4.83 -3.09 12.96
CA LEU A 90 -4.33 -2.62 14.26
C LEU A 90 -4.88 -1.24 14.64
N LYS A 91 -5.01 -0.32 13.67
CA LYS A 91 -5.43 1.06 13.95
C LYS A 91 -6.95 1.20 14.09
N TYR A 92 -7.72 0.50 13.26
CA TYR A 92 -9.16 0.71 13.13
C TYR A 92 -10.01 -0.55 13.44
N GLY A 93 -9.37 -1.66 13.78
CA GLY A 93 -10.03 -2.90 14.22
C GLY A 93 -10.22 -3.95 13.12
N HIS A 94 -10.61 -5.15 13.56
CA HIS A 94 -10.70 -6.36 12.74
C HIS A 94 -11.61 -6.21 11.51
N THR A 95 -12.75 -5.50 11.63
CA THR A 95 -13.70 -5.32 10.53
C THR A 95 -13.09 -4.54 9.36
N LEU A 96 -12.40 -3.43 9.65
CA LEU A 96 -11.74 -2.63 8.62
C LEU A 96 -10.48 -3.31 8.07
N GLY A 97 -9.79 -4.10 8.90
CA GLY A 97 -8.74 -5.01 8.47
C GLY A 97 -9.24 -6.04 7.45
N MET A 98 -10.34 -6.73 7.75
CA MET A 98 -10.98 -7.71 6.88
C MET A 98 -11.36 -7.10 5.53
N ILE A 99 -12.02 -5.94 5.56
CA ILE A 99 -12.43 -5.21 4.35
C ILE A 99 -11.21 -4.83 3.51
N THR A 100 -10.14 -4.34 4.13
CA THR A 100 -8.88 -3.99 3.44
C THR A 100 -8.23 -5.20 2.78
N GLY A 101 -8.16 -6.33 3.49
CA GLY A 101 -7.62 -7.57 2.94
C GLY A 101 -8.39 -8.04 1.72
N PHE A 102 -9.72 -7.91 1.74
CA PHE A 102 -10.58 -8.24 0.61
C PHE A 102 -10.39 -7.28 -0.56
N ILE A 103 -10.46 -5.96 -0.30
CA ILE A 103 -10.42 -4.92 -1.32
C ILE A 103 -9.06 -4.90 -2.01
N SER A 104 -7.96 -4.95 -1.27
CA SER A 104 -6.59 -4.84 -1.82
C SER A 104 -6.30 -5.87 -2.91
N ILE A 105 -6.63 -7.15 -2.67
CA ILE A 105 -6.42 -8.23 -3.63
C ILE A 105 -7.47 -8.17 -4.74
N THR A 106 -8.75 -8.03 -4.40
CA THR A 106 -9.84 -8.09 -5.39
C THR A 106 -9.75 -6.97 -6.42
N SER A 107 -9.45 -5.74 -5.97
CA SER A 107 -9.27 -4.61 -6.87
C SER A 107 -8.07 -4.78 -7.79
N ALA A 108 -6.95 -5.35 -7.31
CA ALA A 108 -5.80 -5.67 -8.16
C ALA A 108 -6.15 -6.68 -9.26
N LEU A 109 -6.96 -7.70 -8.94
CA LEU A 109 -7.41 -8.70 -9.91
C LEU A 109 -8.36 -8.09 -10.95
N ILE A 110 -9.33 -7.29 -10.52
CA ILE A 110 -10.27 -6.60 -11.41
C ILE A 110 -9.52 -5.68 -12.38
N VAL A 111 -8.61 -4.84 -11.87
CA VAL A 111 -7.91 -3.85 -12.70
C VAL A 111 -6.89 -4.51 -13.62
N SER A 112 -6.20 -5.56 -13.17
CA SER A 112 -5.25 -6.29 -14.03
C SER A 112 -5.92 -7.16 -15.10
N GLY A 113 -7.21 -7.47 -14.95
CA GLY A 113 -7.93 -8.41 -15.81
C GLY A 113 -7.41 -9.85 -15.73
N TYR A 114 -6.52 -10.15 -14.77
CA TYR A 114 -5.80 -11.41 -14.70
C TYR A 114 -6.33 -12.30 -13.57
N PHE A 115 -7.30 -13.15 -13.92
CA PHE A 115 -7.94 -14.07 -12.98
C PHE A 115 -7.43 -15.50 -13.17
N LYS A 116 -6.71 -16.02 -12.17
CA LYS A 116 -6.42 -17.44 -12.03
C LYS A 116 -7.25 -18.02 -10.89
N PRO A 117 -7.79 -19.25 -11.02
CA PRO A 117 -8.55 -19.90 -9.95
C PRO A 117 -7.78 -19.97 -8.62
N THR A 118 -6.45 -20.14 -8.69
CA THR A 118 -5.58 -20.17 -7.50
C THR A 118 -5.68 -18.91 -6.65
N TYR A 119 -5.88 -17.74 -7.25
CA TYR A 119 -5.94 -16.47 -6.50
C TYR A 119 -7.18 -16.35 -5.62
N PHE A 120 -8.21 -17.14 -5.86
CA PHE A 120 -9.38 -17.17 -4.98
C PHE A 120 -9.01 -17.52 -3.54
N VAL A 121 -8.02 -18.40 -3.35
CA VAL A 121 -7.51 -18.74 -2.02
C VAL A 121 -6.93 -17.51 -1.32
N SER A 122 -6.18 -16.67 -2.04
CA SER A 122 -5.63 -15.42 -1.47
C SER A 122 -6.70 -14.40 -1.14
N VAL A 123 -7.71 -14.26 -2.02
CA VAL A 123 -8.87 -13.37 -1.79
C VAL A 123 -9.62 -13.75 -0.52
N LEU A 124 -9.73 -15.05 -0.20
CA LEU A 124 -10.35 -15.51 1.04
C LEU A 124 -9.42 -15.46 2.25
N THR A 125 -8.12 -15.70 2.07
CA THR A 125 -7.16 -15.77 3.19
C THR A 125 -6.82 -14.40 3.74
N MET A 126 -6.61 -13.38 2.89
CA MET A 126 -6.20 -12.04 3.35
C MET A 126 -7.21 -11.35 4.29
N PRO A 127 -8.54 -11.45 4.06
CA PRO A 127 -9.54 -11.01 5.03
C PRO A 127 -9.39 -11.68 6.41
N LEU A 128 -9.08 -12.98 6.45
CA LEU A 128 -8.86 -13.71 7.71
C LEU A 128 -7.64 -13.16 8.47
N ILE A 129 -6.57 -12.82 7.75
CA ILE A 129 -5.40 -12.14 8.34
C ILE A 129 -5.83 -10.81 8.97
N GLY A 130 -6.67 -10.04 8.28
CA GLY A 130 -7.25 -8.81 8.81
C GLY A 130 -8.06 -9.02 10.10
N ILE A 131 -8.81 -10.12 10.20
CA ILE A 131 -9.59 -10.46 11.41
C ILE A 131 -8.67 -10.86 12.57
N ILE A 132 -7.64 -11.66 12.30
CA ILE A 132 -6.78 -12.27 13.31
C ILE A 132 -5.75 -11.28 13.86
N THR A 133 -5.30 -10.31 13.04
CA THR A 133 -4.23 -9.37 13.39
C THR A 133 -4.38 -8.71 14.79
N PRO A 134 -5.55 -8.18 15.20
CA PRO A 134 -5.68 -7.47 16.48
C PRO A 134 -5.45 -8.36 17.72
N LEU A 135 -5.57 -9.68 17.57
CA LEU A 135 -5.28 -10.66 18.64
C LEU A 135 -3.80 -10.65 19.07
N PHE A 136 -2.93 -10.10 18.22
CA PHE A 136 -1.48 -10.01 18.44
C PHE A 136 -1.01 -8.58 18.78
N SER A 137 -1.93 -7.68 19.14
CA SER A 137 -1.66 -6.25 19.36
C SER A 137 -0.62 -5.94 20.45
N ASN A 138 -0.29 -6.91 21.31
CA ASN A 138 0.74 -6.78 22.35
C ASN A 138 2.18 -6.99 21.84
N LEU A 139 2.36 -7.45 20.59
CA LEU A 139 3.67 -7.65 19.99
C LEU A 139 4.17 -6.38 19.29
N SER A 140 5.46 -6.32 18.99
CA SER A 140 6.00 -5.22 18.17
C SER A 140 5.49 -5.31 16.73
N LEU A 141 5.38 -4.16 16.05
CA LEU A 141 4.79 -4.06 14.71
C LEU A 141 5.46 -4.98 13.69
N TRP A 142 6.79 -5.15 13.77
CA TRP A 142 7.51 -6.03 12.86
C TRP A 142 7.26 -7.52 13.13
N GLN A 143 7.07 -7.90 14.40
CA GLN A 143 6.69 -9.27 14.77
C GLN A 143 5.29 -9.60 14.25
N ILE A 144 4.33 -8.69 14.44
CA ILE A 144 2.96 -8.87 13.94
C ILE A 144 2.99 -9.03 12.43
N GLY A 145 3.67 -8.12 11.72
CA GLY A 145 3.79 -8.19 10.27
C GLY A 145 4.37 -9.52 9.78
N LEU A 146 5.48 -9.97 10.38
CA LEU A 146 6.13 -11.22 10.01
C LEU A 146 5.24 -12.45 10.31
N ILE A 147 4.61 -12.51 11.48
CA ILE A 147 3.69 -13.61 11.84
C ILE A 147 2.52 -13.65 10.87
N MET A 148 1.90 -12.50 10.56
CA MET A 148 0.77 -12.43 9.63
C MET A 148 1.16 -12.84 8.21
N THR A 149 2.35 -12.45 7.73
CA THR A 149 2.89 -12.92 6.45
C THR A 149 3.08 -14.44 6.45
N LEU A 150 3.71 -15.00 7.49
CA LEU A 150 3.92 -16.44 7.60
C LEU A 150 2.60 -17.21 7.69
N MET A 151 1.61 -16.71 8.44
CA MET A 151 0.28 -17.32 8.53
C MET A 151 -0.43 -17.32 7.18
N TYR A 152 -0.39 -16.19 6.46
CA TYR A 152 -0.95 -16.09 5.12
C TYR A 152 -0.30 -17.13 4.19
N ASP A 153 1.02 -17.16 4.15
CA ASP A 153 1.75 -18.04 3.26
C ASP A 153 1.60 -19.52 3.64
N ALA A 154 1.53 -19.86 4.92
CA ALA A 154 1.29 -21.22 5.40
C ALA A 154 -0.05 -21.79 4.92
N ILE A 155 -1.05 -20.93 4.68
CA ILE A 155 -2.35 -21.32 4.12
C ILE A 155 -2.28 -21.33 2.58
N VAL A 156 -1.76 -20.26 1.98
CA VAL A 156 -1.82 -20.02 0.54
C VAL A 156 -0.90 -20.97 -0.24
N LEU A 157 0.33 -21.17 0.22
CA LEU A 157 1.34 -21.97 -0.47
C LEU A 157 0.90 -23.43 -0.73
N PRO A 158 0.48 -24.22 0.28
CA PRO A 158 0.06 -25.59 0.03
C PRO A 158 -1.16 -25.65 -0.88
N LEU A 159 -2.15 -24.78 -0.68
CA LEU A 159 -3.35 -24.73 -1.51
C LEU A 159 -3.03 -24.38 -2.97
N TYR A 160 -2.09 -23.46 -3.20
CA TYR A 160 -1.62 -23.13 -4.55
C TYR A 160 -0.98 -24.33 -5.23
N ILE A 161 -0.16 -25.11 -4.50
CA ILE A 161 0.49 -26.31 -5.02
C ILE A 161 -0.56 -27.38 -5.34
N PHE A 162 -1.53 -27.62 -4.45
CA PHE A 162 -2.63 -28.55 -4.69
C PHE A 162 -3.48 -28.18 -5.92
N MET A 163 -3.63 -26.89 -6.19
CA MET A 163 -4.35 -26.37 -7.36
C MET A 163 -3.49 -26.31 -8.64
N GLY A 164 -2.31 -26.94 -8.65
CA GLY A 164 -1.47 -27.10 -9.84
C GLY A 164 -0.43 -26.01 -10.07
N SER A 165 -0.12 -25.18 -9.07
CA SER A 165 0.99 -24.22 -9.18
C SER A 165 2.35 -24.92 -9.18
N ARG A 166 3.31 -24.37 -9.93
CA ARG A 166 4.68 -24.91 -9.98
C ARG A 166 5.39 -24.68 -8.63
N ILE A 167 5.80 -25.77 -7.98
CA ILE A 167 6.42 -25.76 -6.65
C ILE A 167 7.58 -24.77 -6.55
N ILE A 168 8.54 -24.83 -7.49
CA ILE A 168 9.74 -23.97 -7.47
C ILE A 168 9.35 -22.48 -7.51
N SER A 169 8.44 -22.12 -8.41
CA SER A 169 7.93 -20.74 -8.53
C SER A 169 7.20 -20.28 -7.27
N SER A 170 6.40 -21.15 -6.66
CA SER A 170 5.68 -20.85 -5.44
C SER A 170 6.60 -20.67 -4.23
N VAL A 171 7.67 -21.47 -4.14
CA VAL A 171 8.69 -21.34 -3.07
C VAL A 171 9.51 -20.06 -3.23
N ILE A 172 9.90 -19.69 -4.45
CA ILE A 172 10.59 -18.42 -4.71
C ILE A 172 9.69 -17.24 -4.32
N PHE A 173 8.41 -17.29 -4.70
CA PHE A 173 7.43 -16.28 -4.30
C PHE A 173 7.34 -16.18 -2.77
N PHE A 174 7.21 -17.31 -2.07
CA PHE A 174 7.17 -17.36 -0.61
C PHE A 174 8.40 -16.70 0.04
N ILE A 175 9.61 -17.12 -0.36
CA ILE A 175 10.85 -16.59 0.24
C ILE A 175 10.95 -15.08 0.01
N THR A 176 10.69 -14.63 -1.21
CA THR A 176 10.75 -13.20 -1.54
C THR A 176 9.64 -12.40 -0.86
N HIS A 177 8.46 -12.99 -0.66
CA HIS A 177 7.33 -12.39 0.06
C HIS A 177 7.65 -12.16 1.54
N VAL A 178 8.20 -13.17 2.21
CA VAL A 178 8.61 -13.07 3.62
C VAL A 178 9.73 -12.05 3.79
N LEU A 179 10.78 -12.11 2.96
CA LEU A 179 11.90 -11.16 3.04
C LEU A 179 11.46 -9.72 2.77
N PHE A 180 10.59 -9.51 1.78
CA PHE A 180 10.06 -8.19 1.46
C PHE A 180 9.20 -7.64 2.61
N ASN A 181 8.26 -8.44 3.12
CA ASN A 181 7.42 -7.99 4.24
C ASN A 181 8.25 -7.73 5.50
N TYR A 182 9.26 -8.54 5.79
CA TYR A 182 10.18 -8.25 6.89
C TYR A 182 10.82 -6.86 6.75
N TRP A 183 11.36 -6.54 5.57
CA TRP A 183 11.91 -5.21 5.31
C TRP A 183 10.86 -4.10 5.42
N VAL A 184 9.67 -4.29 4.81
CA VAL A 184 8.58 -3.32 4.85
C VAL A 184 8.13 -3.05 6.29
N PHE A 185 7.98 -4.08 7.12
CA PHE A 185 7.50 -3.95 8.48
C PHE A 185 8.55 -3.41 9.47
N THR A 186 9.84 -3.57 9.17
CA THR A 186 10.92 -2.98 9.97
C THR A 186 11.21 -1.52 9.58
N THR A 187 10.92 -1.12 8.34
CA THR A 187 11.30 0.21 7.82
C THR A 187 10.11 1.13 7.54
N LEU A 188 9.17 0.71 6.69
CA LEU A 188 8.06 1.54 6.23
C LEU A 188 6.88 1.55 7.21
N ALA A 189 6.54 0.39 7.78
CA ALA A 189 5.37 0.25 8.63
C ALA A 189 5.38 1.17 9.85
N PRO A 190 6.48 1.36 10.61
CA PRO A 190 6.50 2.27 11.76
C PRO A 190 6.23 3.72 11.35
N VAL A 191 6.78 4.15 10.21
CA VAL A 191 6.57 5.50 9.67
C VAL A 191 5.10 5.71 9.32
N LEU A 192 4.51 4.77 8.57
CA LEU A 192 3.11 4.87 8.16
C LEU A 192 2.16 4.78 9.34
N PHE A 193 2.41 3.89 10.30
CA PHE A 193 1.57 3.72 11.48
C PHE A 193 1.55 4.97 12.37
N ASN A 194 2.70 5.63 12.55
CA ASN A 194 2.78 6.90 13.28
C ASN A 194 2.10 8.05 12.53
N LEU A 195 2.10 8.00 11.20
CA LEU A 195 1.40 8.96 10.34
C LEU A 195 -0.10 8.71 10.25
N MET A 196 -0.64 7.59 10.75
CA MET A 196 -2.08 7.34 10.86
C MET A 196 -2.68 7.86 12.17
#